data_AF-A0A7W9XFK4-F1
#
_entry.id   AF-A0A7W9XFK4-F1
#
_cell.length_a   1.000
_cell.length_b   1.000
_cell.length_c   1.000
_cell.angle_alpha   90.00
_cell.angle_beta   90.00
_cell.angle_gamma   90.00
#
_symmetry.space_group_name_H-M   'P 1'
#
loop_
_entity.id
_entity.type
_entity.pdbx_description
1 polymer ?
#
loop_
_entity_poly.entity_id
_entity_poly.type
_entity_poly.pdbx_seq_one_letter_code
_entity_poly.pdbx_strand_id
1 'polypeptide(L)'
;MGKGKQPEWLKREIQYFNKADESLEGEAELAPIELSILQNYFEVDQDDPIFDTYQIELVDATFLKPYTSLEFDFEKYDYWLAAFTDNWEQTKRDKGFMGQYPPPKQ
;
A
#
# COMPACT_ATOMS: atom_id res chain seq x y z
N MET A 1 12.91 19.04 -0.15
CA MET A 1 11.72 18.23 -0.52
C MET A 1 10.50 18.86 0.11
N GLY A 2 9.43 19.10 -0.65
CA GLY A 2 8.19 19.65 -0.09
C GLY A 2 7.63 18.70 0.96
N LYS A 3 7.12 19.25 2.08
CA LYS A 3 6.43 18.48 3.11
C LYS A 3 5.32 17.66 2.42
N GLY A 4 5.38 16.33 2.47
CA GLY A 4 4.34 15.44 1.96
C GLY A 4 4.63 14.69 0.65
N LYS A 5 5.75 14.94 -0.07
CA LYS A 5 6.10 14.09 -1.22
C LYS A 5 6.70 12.77 -0.72
N GLN A 6 6.01 11.66 -0.99
CA GLN A 6 6.51 10.31 -0.67
C GLN A 6 7.87 10.07 -1.35
N PRO A 7 8.81 9.39 -0.67
CA PRO A 7 10.07 9.00 -1.28
C PRO A 7 9.84 7.97 -2.37
N GLU A 8 10.70 7.95 -3.39
CA GLU A 8 10.55 7.03 -4.53
C GLU A 8 10.67 5.56 -4.14
N TRP A 9 11.40 5.29 -3.05
CA TRP A 9 11.60 3.95 -2.52
C TRP A 9 10.41 3.40 -1.74
N LEU A 10 9.40 4.23 -1.45
CA LEU A 10 8.17 3.80 -0.79
C LEU A 10 7.13 3.46 -1.85
N LYS A 11 6.75 2.18 -1.87
CA LYS A 11 5.80 1.61 -2.83
C LYS A 11 4.56 1.09 -2.12
N ARG A 12 3.51 0.88 -2.91
CA ARG A 12 2.24 0.32 -2.47
C ARG A 12 1.87 -0.85 -3.35
N GLU A 13 1.22 -1.84 -2.77
CA GLU A 13 0.69 -2.98 -3.49
C GLU A 13 -0.62 -3.46 -2.89
N ILE A 14 -1.35 -4.21 -3.70
CA ILE A 14 -2.48 -5.01 -3.26
C ILE A 14 -2.00 -6.45 -3.16
N GLN A 15 -2.01 -7.00 -1.95
CA GLN A 15 -1.80 -8.42 -1.69
C GLN A 15 -3.15 -9.12 -1.72
N TYR A 16 -3.24 -10.28 -2.38
CA TYR A 16 -4.49 -11.04 -2.45
C TYR A 16 -4.28 -12.49 -2.02
N PHE A 17 -5.15 -12.94 -1.13
CA PHE A 17 -5.06 -14.22 -0.43
C PHE A 17 -6.27 -15.09 -0.78
N ASN A 18 -6.04 -16.37 -1.02
CA ASN A 18 -7.11 -17.31 -1.30
C ASN A 18 -8.00 -17.49 -0.05
N LYS A 19 -9.32 -17.29 -0.19
CA LYS A 19 -10.25 -17.45 0.94
C LYS A 19 -10.34 -18.88 1.47
N ALA A 20 -9.99 -19.88 0.66
CA ALA A 20 -10.13 -21.28 1.04
C ALA A 20 -9.01 -21.76 1.97
N ASP A 21 -7.79 -21.27 1.80
CA ASP A 21 -6.59 -21.75 2.52
C ASP A 21 -5.66 -20.65 3.05
N GLU A 22 -6.07 -19.38 2.93
CA GLU A 22 -5.34 -18.19 3.40
C GLU A 22 -3.95 -18.02 2.75
N SER A 23 -3.65 -18.75 1.67
CA SER A 23 -2.38 -18.62 0.97
C SER A 23 -2.30 -17.31 0.19
N LEU A 24 -1.10 -16.70 0.15
CA LEU A 24 -0.83 -15.55 -0.71
C LEU A 24 -0.77 -16.00 -2.16
N GLU A 25 -1.72 -15.55 -2.97
CA GLU A 25 -1.86 -15.92 -4.39
C GLU A 25 -1.16 -14.90 -5.31
N GLY A 26 -0.95 -13.68 -4.81
CA GLY A 26 -0.06 -12.74 -5.45
C GLY A 26 -0.18 -11.32 -4.95
N GLU A 27 0.55 -10.45 -5.64
CA GLU A 27 0.74 -9.05 -5.30
C GLU A 27 0.65 -8.21 -6.57
N ALA A 28 -0.10 -7.11 -6.51
CA ALA A 28 -0.22 -6.15 -7.61
C ALA A 28 0.28 -4.79 -7.15
N GLU A 29 1.44 -4.36 -7.66
CA GLU A 29 1.98 -3.03 -7.39
C GLU A 29 1.02 -1.95 -7.91
N LEU A 30 0.79 -0.92 -7.09
CA LEU A 30 -0.02 0.23 -7.47
C LEU A 30 0.83 1.28 -8.19
N ALA A 31 0.22 1.94 -9.17
CA ALA A 31 0.74 3.19 -9.68
C ALA A 31 0.87 4.22 -8.54
N PRO A 32 1.78 5.21 -8.65
CA PRO A 32 1.99 6.19 -7.59
C PRO A 32 0.70 6.91 -7.18
N ILE A 33 0.42 6.90 -5.87
CA ILE A 33 -0.70 7.61 -5.23
C ILE A 33 -0.13 8.64 -4.27
N GLU A 34 -0.69 9.86 -4.24
CA GLU A 34 -0.28 10.84 -3.23
C GLU A 34 -0.73 10.39 -1.83
N LEU A 35 0.13 10.57 -0.83
CA LEU A 35 -0.15 10.10 0.53
C LEU A 35 -1.40 10.74 1.10
N SER A 36 -1.58 12.04 0.88
CA SER A 36 -2.75 12.80 1.34
C SER A 36 -4.07 12.25 0.77
N ILE A 37 -4.05 11.70 -0.46
CA ILE A 37 -5.24 11.07 -1.06
C ILE A 37 -5.58 9.79 -0.29
N LEU A 38 -4.58 8.95 0.00
CA LEU A 38 -4.78 7.73 0.79
C LEU A 38 -5.20 8.05 2.23
N GLN A 39 -4.56 9.02 2.88
CA GLN A 39 -4.87 9.44 4.25
C GLN A 39 -6.32 9.92 4.37
N ASN A 40 -6.76 10.75 3.42
CA ASN A 40 -8.14 11.22 3.37
C ASN A 40 -9.12 10.07 3.09
N TYR A 41 -8.74 9.10 2.26
CA TYR A 41 -9.60 7.97 1.90
C TYR A 41 -9.82 7.02 3.06
N PHE A 42 -8.75 6.67 3.78
CA PHE A 42 -8.78 5.80 4.95
C PHE A 42 -9.11 6.53 6.26
N GLU A 43 -9.37 7.84 6.19
CA GLU A 43 -9.72 8.70 7.33
C GLU A 43 -8.69 8.63 8.47
N VAL A 44 -7.40 8.57 8.14
CA VAL A 44 -6.29 8.53 9.11
C VAL A 44 -5.63 9.89 9.31
N ASP A 45 -4.88 10.02 10.40
CA ASP A 45 -4.17 11.25 10.74
C ASP A 45 -3.11 11.62 9.70
N GLN A 46 -2.84 12.93 9.56
CA GLN A 46 -1.88 13.44 8.57
C GLN A 46 -0.42 13.03 8.85
N ASP A 47 -0.12 12.58 10.07
CA ASP A 47 1.18 12.05 10.46
C ASP A 47 1.31 10.52 10.28
N ASP A 48 0.24 9.84 9.83
CA ASP A 48 0.27 8.41 9.52
C ASP A 48 0.81 8.15 8.10
N PRO A 49 1.96 7.48 7.94
CA PRO A 49 2.48 7.12 6.62
C PRO A 49 1.74 5.93 5.98
N ILE A 50 0.72 5.36 6.62
CA ILE A 50 -0.11 4.22 6.17
C ILE A 50 0.76 2.98 5.99
N PHE A 51 1.63 2.65 6.95
CA PHE A 51 2.49 1.46 6.83
C PHE A 51 1.83 0.16 7.28
N ASP A 52 0.78 0.27 8.08
CA ASP A 52 -0.09 -0.86 8.39
C ASP A 52 -0.81 -1.34 7.13
N THR A 53 -1.24 -2.61 7.16
CA THR A 53 -2.02 -3.19 6.07
C THR A 53 -3.50 -2.87 6.26
N TYR A 54 -4.16 -2.43 5.18
CA TYR A 54 -5.57 -2.06 5.20
C TYR A 54 -6.37 -3.07 4.37
N GLN A 55 -7.42 -3.64 4.95
CA GLN A 55 -8.32 -4.52 4.20
C GLN A 55 -9.00 -3.72 3.09
N ILE A 56 -9.06 -4.31 1.90
CA ILE A 56 -9.74 -3.73 0.74
C ILE A 56 -11.09 -4.41 0.63
N GLU A 57 -12.13 -3.60 0.74
CA GLU A 57 -13.52 -3.97 0.54
C GLU A 57 -13.99 -3.58 -0.88
N LEU A 58 -15.20 -4.00 -1.24
CA LEU A 58 -15.78 -3.74 -2.57
C LEU A 58 -15.83 -2.24 -2.93
N VAL A 59 -16.04 -1.37 -1.94
CA VAL A 59 -16.08 0.08 -2.14
C VAL A 59 -14.69 0.64 -2.51
N ASP A 60 -13.63 0.04 -1.98
CA ASP A 60 -12.24 0.45 -2.18
C ASP A 60 -11.75 0.10 -3.59
N ALA A 61 -12.23 -1.00 -4.17
CA ALA A 61 -11.90 -1.37 -5.55
C ALA A 61 -12.26 -0.26 -6.56
N THR A 62 -13.34 0.49 -6.32
CA THR A 62 -13.73 1.60 -7.19
C THR A 62 -12.73 2.75 -7.08
N PHE A 63 -12.27 3.05 -5.87
CA PHE A 63 -11.25 4.06 -5.61
C PHE A 63 -9.87 3.67 -6.17
N LEU A 64 -9.50 2.40 -6.05
CA LEU A 64 -8.18 1.88 -6.45
C LEU A 64 -8.04 1.62 -7.95
N LYS A 65 -9.16 1.48 -8.69
CA LYS A 65 -9.19 1.20 -10.14
C LYS A 65 -8.27 2.07 -11.01
N PRO A 66 -8.09 3.38 -10.78
CA PRO A 66 -7.17 4.20 -11.57
C PRO A 66 -5.68 3.84 -11.37
N TYR A 67 -5.36 3.12 -10.30
CA TYR A 67 -4.00 2.86 -9.85
C TYR A 67 -3.56 1.41 -10.05
N THR A 68 -4.44 0.53 -10.54
CA THR A 68 -4.13 -0.88 -10.76
C THR A 68 -4.86 -1.43 -11.97
N SER A 69 -4.27 -2.45 -12.60
CA SER A 69 -4.95 -3.30 -13.60
C SER A 69 -5.54 -4.57 -12.99
N LEU A 70 -5.45 -4.75 -11.67
CA LEU A 70 -6.01 -5.89 -10.96
C LEU A 70 -7.54 -5.91 -11.11
N GLU A 71 -8.08 -7.03 -11.58
CA GLU A 71 -9.51 -7.30 -11.55
C GLU A 71 -9.84 -7.98 -10.21
N PHE A 72 -10.68 -7.33 -9.40
CA PHE A 72 -11.04 -7.85 -8.09
C PHE A 72 -12.11 -8.96 -8.19
N ASP A 73 -11.83 -10.09 -7.57
CA ASP A 73 -12.74 -11.22 -7.37
C ASP A 73 -12.88 -11.47 -5.86
N PHE A 74 -13.78 -10.71 -5.23
CA PHE A 74 -14.05 -10.78 -3.80
C PHE A 74 -14.78 -12.07 -3.38
N GLU A 75 -15.25 -12.88 -4.33
CA GLU A 75 -15.77 -14.22 -4.02
C GLU A 75 -14.62 -15.19 -3.75
N LYS A 76 -13.50 -15.02 -4.46
CA LYS A 76 -12.34 -15.93 -4.38
C LYS A 76 -11.24 -15.45 -3.42
N TYR A 77 -11.01 -14.15 -3.30
CA TYR A 77 -9.85 -13.63 -2.58
C TYR A 77 -10.19 -12.56 -1.53
N ASP A 78 -9.41 -12.52 -0.46
CA ASP A 78 -9.30 -11.38 0.45
C ASP A 78 -8.15 -10.48 0.01
N TYR A 79 -8.33 -9.17 0.08
CA TYR A 79 -7.40 -8.19 -0.45
C TYR A 79 -6.91 -7.23 0.63
N TRP A 80 -5.62 -6.89 0.60
CA TRP A 80 -4.98 -5.97 1.54
C TRP A 80 -4.10 -4.97 0.80
N LEU A 81 -4.26 -3.68 1.11
CA LEU A 81 -3.30 -2.64 0.72
C LEU A 81 -2.10 -2.71 1.65
N ALA A 82 -0.90 -2.86 1.10
CA ALA A 82 0.34 -2.89 1.84
C ALA A 82 1.32 -1.81 1.37
N ALA A 83 2.21 -1.42 2.28
CA ALA A 83 3.36 -0.56 2.01
C ALA A 83 4.64 -1.42 2.00
N PHE A 84 5.57 -1.12 1.10
CA PHE A 84 6.90 -1.74 1.16
C PHE A 84 7.98 -0.78 0.68
N THR A 85 9.23 -1.11 0.98
CA THR A 85 10.38 -0.49 0.33
C THR A 85 11.08 -1.41 -0.66
N ASP A 86 11.37 -0.86 -1.84
CA ASP A 86 12.20 -1.48 -2.88
C ASP A 86 13.70 -1.18 -2.71
N ASN A 87 14.07 -0.33 -1.75
CA ASN A 87 15.44 0.10 -1.50
C ASN A 87 15.69 0.32 0.00
N TRP A 88 15.96 -0.78 0.69
CA TRP A 88 16.22 -0.77 2.13
C TRP A 88 17.43 0.08 2.53
N GLU A 89 18.48 0.12 1.70
CA GLU A 89 19.67 0.92 1.97
C GLU A 89 19.37 2.41 1.93
N GLN A 90 18.58 2.87 0.97
CA GLN A 90 18.16 4.28 0.91
C GLN A 90 17.17 4.62 2.03
N THR A 91 16.22 3.74 2.34
CA THR A 91 15.29 3.91 3.46
C THR A 91 16.05 4.15 4.78
N LYS A 92 17.10 3.37 5.05
CA LYS A 92 17.96 3.58 6.24
C LYS A 92 18.71 4.91 6.19
N ARG A 93 19.24 5.32 5.04
CA ARG A 93 19.94 6.61 4.87
C ARG A 93 19.01 7.80 5.13
N ASP A 94 17.77 7.69 4.68
CA ASP A 94 16.73 8.72 4.86
C ASP A 94 16.12 8.69 6.27
N LYS A 95 16.46 7.68 7.09
CA LYS A 95 15.93 7.42 8.42
C LYS A 95 14.43 7.15 8.41
N GLY A 96 13.99 6.40 7.39
CA GLY A 96 12.59 6.09 7.16
C GLY A 96 11.81 7.26 6.58
N PHE A 97 10.49 7.16 6.63
CA PHE A 97 9.57 8.21 6.22
C PHE A 97 8.66 8.54 7.40
N MET A 98 8.61 9.82 7.76
CA MET A 98 7.87 10.31 8.93
C MET A 98 8.31 9.63 10.25
N GLY A 99 9.58 9.22 10.34
CA GLY A 99 10.14 8.55 11.51
C GLY A 99 9.83 7.06 11.60
N GLN A 100 9.14 6.49 10.60
CA GLN A 100 8.77 5.08 10.54
C GLN A 100 9.42 4.38 9.34
N TYR A 101 9.43 3.05 9.34
CA TYR A 101 10.05 2.23 8.30
C TYR A 101 9.00 1.28 7.72
N PRO A 102 8.75 1.28 6.41
CA PRO A 102 7.95 0.23 5.80
C PRO A 102 8.75 -1.07 5.79
N PRO A 103 8.09 -2.24 5.70
CA PRO A 103 8.78 -3.50 5.55
C PRO A 103 9.56 -3.53 4.21
N PRO A 104 10.72 -4.21 4.15
CA PRO A 104 11.36 -4.50 2.87
C PRO A 104 10.49 -5.48 2.07
N LYS A 105 10.51 -5.36 0.74
CA LYS A 105 9.98 -6.40 -0.16
C LYS A 105 10.66 -7.75 0.20
N GLN A 106 9.86 -8.80 0.39
CA GLN A 106 10.36 -10.16 0.65
C GLN A 106 10.91 -10.82 -0.62
#